data_AF-A0A537J3U6-F1
#
_entry.id   AF-A0A537J3U6-F1
#
_cell.length_a   1.000
_cell.length_b   1.000
_cell.length_c   1.000
_cell.angle_alpha   90.00
_cell.angle_beta   90.00
_cell.angle_gamma   90.00
#
_symmetry.space_group_name_H-M   'P 1'
#
loop_
_entity.id
_entity.type
_entity.pdbx_description
1 polymer ?
#
loop_
_entity_poly.entity_id
_entity_poly.type
_entity_poly.pdbx_seq_one_letter_code
_entity_poly.pdbx_strand_id
1 'polypeptide(L)'
;MTPKVYGEVVEMIAERVRHLEVGPAPENFPAGPVINARAEQKVLEYIEIGKREGRLAAGGSRGREGGHYIAPTIIIDVRPDAR
;
A
#
# COMPACT_ATOMS: atom_id res chain seq x y z
N MET A 1 -0.97 18.30 -12.32
CA MET A 1 -1.91 17.31 -12.88
C MET A 1 -3.21 18.02 -13.18
N THR A 2 -3.75 17.87 -14.39
CA THR A 2 -5.04 18.46 -14.79
C THR A 2 -6.14 17.83 -13.92
N PRO A 3 -6.97 18.60 -13.19
CA PRO A 3 -7.98 18.06 -12.27
C PRO A 3 -8.92 17.04 -12.92
N LYS A 4 -9.16 17.17 -14.23
CA LYS A 4 -10.08 16.33 -15.00
C LYS A 4 -9.74 14.83 -15.01
N VAL A 5 -8.48 14.44 -14.85
CA VAL A 5 -8.07 13.01 -14.94
C VAL A 5 -7.61 12.41 -13.62
N TYR A 6 -7.51 13.21 -12.54
CA TYR A 6 -6.98 12.73 -11.27
C TYR A 6 -7.81 11.57 -10.69
N GLY A 7 -9.13 11.73 -10.63
CA GLY A 7 -10.02 10.70 -10.08
C GLY A 7 -9.96 9.39 -10.87
N GLU A 8 -9.98 9.48 -12.21
CA GLU A 8 -9.90 8.30 -13.09
C GLU A 8 -8.59 7.55 -12.89
N VAL A 9 -7.46 8.26 -12.87
CA VAL A 9 -6.14 7.65 -12.67
C VAL A 9 -6.03 7.01 -11.28
N VAL A 10 -6.51 7.68 -10.24
CA VAL A 10 -6.53 7.15 -8.88
C VAL A 10 -7.32 5.83 -8.83
N GLU A 11 -8.51 5.80 -9.41
CA GLU A 11 -9.36 4.60 -9.39
C GLU A 11 -8.70 3.45 -10.18
N MET A 12 -8.18 3.72 -11.37
CA MET A 12 -7.49 2.71 -12.19
C MET A 12 -6.29 2.09 -11.47
N ILE A 13 -5.48 2.92 -10.79
CA ILE A 13 -4.32 2.42 -10.04
C ILE A 13 -4.79 1.66 -8.80
N ALA A 14 -5.77 2.18 -8.06
CA ALA A 14 -6.31 1.52 -6.87
C ALA A 14 -6.90 0.15 -7.20
N GLU A 15 -7.65 0.04 -8.29
CA GLU A 15 -8.17 -1.23 -8.81
C GLU A 15 -7.05 -2.20 -9.12
N ARG A 16 -6.04 -1.77 -9.87
CA ARG A 16 -4.91 -2.63 -10.21
C ARG A 16 -4.13 -3.10 -8.99
N VAL A 17 -3.97 -2.24 -7.98
CA VAL A 17 -3.29 -2.59 -6.72
C VAL A 17 -4.11 -3.57 -5.89
N ARG A 18 -5.45 -3.46 -5.88
CA ARG A 18 -6.33 -4.44 -5.20
C ARG A 18 -6.22 -5.85 -5.76
N HIS A 19 -5.84 -5.98 -7.04
CA HIS A 19 -5.62 -7.27 -7.70
C HIS A 19 -4.18 -7.80 -7.61
N LEU A 20 -3.25 -7.09 -6.96
CA LEU A 20 -1.90 -7.61 -6.77
C LEU A 20 -1.89 -8.72 -5.73
N GLU A 21 -1.42 -9.90 -6.14
CA GLU A 21 -1.27 -11.04 -5.24
C GLU A 21 -0.01 -10.90 -4.38
N VAL A 22 -0.15 -11.20 -3.10
CA VAL A 22 0.93 -11.14 -2.13
C VAL A 22 1.34 -12.57 -1.78
N GLY A 23 2.62 -12.90 -1.94
CA GLY A 23 3.09 -14.27 -1.78
C GLY A 23 4.61 -14.41 -1.79
N PRO A 24 5.14 -15.63 -1.64
CA PRO A 24 6.57 -15.87 -1.56
C PRO A 24 7.31 -15.38 -2.82
N ALA A 25 8.40 -14.62 -2.63
CA ALA A 25 9.21 -14.14 -3.75
C ALA A 25 9.77 -15.26 -4.66
N PRO A 26 10.20 -16.45 -4.15
CA PRO A 26 10.63 -17.55 -5.01
C PRO A 26 9.55 -18.10 -5.95
N GLU A 27 8.26 -17.88 -5.63
CA GLU A 27 7.12 -18.26 -6.46
C GLU A 27 6.72 -17.15 -7.45
N ASN A 28 7.54 -16.09 -7.56
CA ASN A 28 7.36 -14.97 -8.49
C ASN A 28 6.04 -14.18 -8.30
N PHE A 29 5.56 -14.11 -7.05
CA PHE A 29 4.48 -13.19 -6.70
C PHE A 29 4.93 -11.74 -6.87
N PRO A 30 4.04 -10.83 -7.32
CA PRO A 30 4.39 -9.44 -7.56
C PRO A 30 4.71 -8.67 -6.26
N ALA A 31 4.29 -9.16 -5.09
CA ALA A 31 4.60 -8.59 -3.79
C ALA A 31 5.06 -9.67 -2.80
N GLY A 32 6.36 -9.64 -2.46
CA GLY A 32 6.99 -10.51 -1.46
C GLY A 32 6.88 -10.02 -0.02
N PRO A 33 7.40 -10.78 0.97
CA PRO A 33 7.47 -10.31 2.34
C PRO A 33 8.57 -9.25 2.50
N VAL A 34 8.44 -8.38 3.50
CA VAL A 34 9.56 -7.57 3.96
C VAL A 34 10.55 -8.41 4.79
N ILE A 35 11.74 -7.87 5.01
CA ILE A 35 12.88 -8.62 5.54
C ILE A 35 12.67 -9.21 6.94
N ASN A 36 11.88 -8.58 7.82
CA ASN A 36 11.63 -9.04 9.20
C ASN A 36 10.42 -8.35 9.85
N ALA A 37 10.07 -8.80 11.06
CA ALA A 37 8.99 -8.27 11.90
C ALA A 37 9.13 -6.77 12.18
N ARG A 38 10.35 -6.29 12.40
CA ARG A 38 10.61 -4.87 12.69
C ARG A 38 10.30 -3.99 11.47
N ALA A 39 10.65 -4.44 10.27
CA ALA A 39 10.30 -3.75 9.03
C ALA A 39 8.78 -3.73 8.81
N GLU A 40 8.11 -4.86 9.07
CA GLU A 40 6.64 -4.95 8.98
C GLU A 40 5.94 -3.98 9.93
N GLN A 41 6.33 -3.98 11.21
CA GLN A 41 5.77 -3.05 12.20
C GLN A 41 5.98 -1.60 11.78
N LYS A 42 7.20 -1.24 11.33
CA LYS A 42 7.51 0.11 10.89
C LYS A 42 6.65 0.54 9.70
N VAL A 43 6.50 -0.31 8.68
CA VAL A 43 5.67 0.03 7.52
C VAL A 43 4.20 0.15 7.92
N LEU A 44 3.68 -0.75 8.78
CA LEU A 44 2.31 -0.65 9.30
C LEU A 44 2.10 0.65 10.10
N GLU A 45 3.09 1.09 10.88
CA GLU A 45 3.04 2.40 11.57
C GLU A 45 2.95 3.57 10.58
N TYR A 46 3.76 3.56 9.50
CA TYR A 46 3.67 4.59 8.45
C TYR A 46 2.33 4.57 7.71
N ILE A 47 1.75 3.39 7.50
CA ILE A 47 0.41 3.26 6.94
C ILE A 47 -0.62 3.93 7.86
N GLU A 48 -0.53 3.73 9.17
CA GLU A 48 -1.41 4.39 10.14
C GLU A 48 -1.22 5.92 10.19
N ILE A 49 0.01 6.40 10.05
CA ILE A 49 0.30 7.83 9.91
C ILE A 49 -0.36 8.37 8.63
N GLY A 50 -0.11 7.73 7.49
CA GLY A 50 -0.66 8.18 6.21
C GLY A 50 -2.19 8.15 6.17
N LYS A 51 -2.85 7.20 6.85
CA LYS A 51 -4.33 7.18 7.00
C LYS A 51 -4.87 8.39 7.76
N ARG A 52 -4.06 9.04 8.60
CA ARG A 52 -4.44 10.26 9.33
C ARG A 52 -4.17 11.53 8.51
N GLU A 53 -3.17 11.47 7.63
CA GLU A 53 -2.69 12.61 6.83
C GLU A 53 -3.23 12.64 5.40
N GLY A 54 -3.94 11.59 4.98
CA GLY A 54 -4.58 11.47 3.68
C GLY A 54 -5.70 10.44 3.71
N ARG A 55 -6.13 10.00 2.52
CA ARG A 55 -7.21 9.03 2.34
C ARG A 55 -6.66 7.71 1.80
N LEU A 56 -7.01 6.60 2.45
CA LEU A 56 -6.66 5.27 1.98
C LEU A 56 -7.49 4.90 0.74
N ALA A 57 -6.84 4.58 -0.37
CA ALA A 57 -7.50 4.17 -1.62
C ALA A 57 -7.41 2.66 -1.88
N ALA A 58 -6.36 1.99 -1.40
CA ALA A 58 -6.18 0.55 -1.49
C ALA A 58 -5.24 0.04 -0.39
N GLY A 59 -5.39 -1.24 0.01
CA GLY A 59 -4.51 -1.91 0.96
C GLY A 59 -4.63 -1.39 2.40
N GLY A 60 -3.51 -0.99 2.99
CA GLY A 60 -3.45 -0.39 4.32
C GLY A 60 -3.54 -1.39 5.47
N SER A 61 -3.17 -2.64 5.24
CA SER A 61 -3.25 -3.71 6.25
C SER A 61 -2.12 -4.72 6.08
N ARG A 62 -2.02 -5.64 7.05
CA ARG A 62 -1.16 -6.81 6.94
C ARG A 62 -1.60 -7.64 5.73
N GLY A 63 -0.63 -8.22 5.02
CA GLY A 63 -0.87 -9.12 3.90
C GLY A 63 -1.27 -10.52 4.37
N ARG A 64 -0.59 -11.54 3.85
CA ARG A 64 -0.81 -12.95 4.22
C ARG A 64 -0.12 -13.36 5.53
N GLU A 65 -0.57 -14.49 6.09
CA GLU A 65 0.09 -15.17 7.21
C GLU A 65 1.36 -15.93 6.78
N GLY A 66 2.14 -16.41 7.75
CA GLY A 66 3.35 -17.20 7.48
C GLY A 66 4.55 -16.37 7.01
N GLY A 67 4.59 -15.08 7.35
CA GLY A 67 5.71 -14.18 7.10
C GLY A 67 5.37 -12.73 7.39
N HIS A 68 6.23 -11.84 6.93
CA HIS A 68 6.13 -10.39 7.13
C HIS A 68 5.56 -9.72 5.89
N TYR A 69 4.29 -9.99 5.60
CA TYR A 69 3.65 -9.53 4.38
C TYR A 69 2.77 -8.31 4.65
N ILE A 70 2.73 -7.40 3.69
CA ILE A 70 1.97 -6.16 3.77
C ILE A 70 1.15 -6.05 2.50
N ALA A 71 -0.12 -5.67 2.62
CA ALA A 71 -0.95 -5.43 1.45
C ALA A 71 -0.40 -4.20 0.69
N PRO A 72 -0.20 -4.28 -0.64
CA PRO A 72 0.10 -3.12 -1.47
C PRO A 72 -0.84 -1.95 -1.16
N THR A 73 -0.29 -0.80 -0.84
CA THR A 73 -1.05 0.30 -0.21
C THR A 73 -0.97 1.58 -1.02
N ILE A 74 -2.11 2.25 -1.21
CA ILE A 74 -2.19 3.58 -1.81
C ILE A 74 -2.88 4.52 -0.83
N ILE A 75 -2.22 5.65 -0.56
CA ILE A 75 -2.76 6.78 0.19
C ILE A 75 -2.72 7.99 -0.72
N ILE A 76 -3.84 8.68 -0.87
CA ILE A 76 -4.05 9.82 -1.76
C ILE A 76 -4.48 11.05 -0.97
N ASP A 77 -4.56 12.20 -1.65
CA ASP A 77 -4.94 13.47 -1.04
C ASP A 77 -4.01 13.89 0.12
N VAL A 78 -2.74 13.46 0.04
CA VAL A 78 -1.68 13.73 1.03
C VAL A 78 -1.09 15.13 0.79
N ARG A 79 -0.91 15.91 1.86
CA ARG A 79 -0.28 17.24 1.75
C ARG A 79 1.21 17.12 1.43
N PRO A 80 1.81 18.10 0.72
CA PRO A 80 3.25 18.09 0.42
C PRO A 80 4.17 18.07 1.65
N ASP A 81 3.67 18.48 2.82
CA ASP A 81 4.38 18.54 4.10
C ASP A 81 4.03 17.38 5.05
N ALA A 82 3.30 16.37 4.56
CA ALA A 82 3.03 15.14 5.29
C ALA A 82 4.32 14.35 5.60
N ARG A 83 4.27 13.52 6.62
CA ARG A 83 5.45 12.90 7.28
C ARG A 83 6.05 11.71 6.53
#